data_AF-A0A168Q112-F1
#
_entry.id   AF-A0A168Q112-F1
#
_cell.length_a   1.000
_cell.length_b   1.000
_cell.length_c   1.000
_cell.angle_alpha   90.00
_cell.angle_beta   90.00
_cell.angle_gamma   90.00
#
_symmetry.space_group_name_H-M   'P 1'
#
loop_
_entity.id
_entity.type
_entity.pdbx_description
1 polymer ?
#
loop_
_entity_poly.entity_id
_entity_poly.type
_entity_poly.pdbx_seq_one_letter_code
_entity_poly.pdbx_strand_id
1 'polypeptide(L)' 'MSDPNFEALASVPAHISSFSASASDGSVQQSTSGFRSETGLAAYQLLSDASLLGKSTPEIQQDKLKRITGKCDVND' A
#
# COMPACT_ATOMS: atom_id res chain seq x y z
N MET A 1 -0.45 -18.50 -12.13
CA MET A 1 0.93 -18.01 -11.95
C MET A 1 0.84 -16.76 -11.10
N SER A 2 1.68 -16.65 -10.07
CA SER A 2 1.87 -15.42 -9.29
C SER A 2 2.51 -14.33 -10.15
N ASP A 3 2.23 -13.06 -9.84
CA ASP A 3 2.82 -11.92 -10.55
C ASP A 3 4.33 -11.85 -10.23
N PRO A 4 5.24 -11.88 -11.22
CA PRO A 4 6.67 -11.74 -10.98
C PRO A 4 7.05 -10.48 -10.19
N ASN A 5 6.30 -9.38 -10.36
CA ASN A 5 6.52 -8.16 -9.58
C ASN A 5 6.17 -8.35 -8.11
N PHE A 6 5.14 -9.15 -7.83
CA PHE A 6 4.73 -9.47 -6.47
C PHE A 6 5.76 -10.36 -5.77
N GLU A 7 6.29 -11.37 -6.48
CA GLU A 7 7.35 -12.23 -5.96
C GLU A 7 8.63 -11.45 -5.64
N ALA A 8 8.96 -10.44 -6.47
CA ALA A 8 10.12 -9.60 -6.25
C ALA A 8 10.06 -8.80 -4.93
N LEU A 9 8.87 -8.54 -4.37
CA LEU A 9 8.70 -7.82 -3.09
C LEU A 9 9.37 -8.57 -1.93
N ALA A 10 9.45 -9.90 -1.99
CA ALA A 10 10.09 -10.71 -0.95
C ALA A 10 11.61 -10.46 -0.85
N SER A 11 12.23 -9.86 -1.87
CA SER A 11 13.66 -9.52 -1.87
C SER A 11 13.99 -8.21 -1.13
N VAL A 12 12.97 -7.46 -0.70
CA VAL A 12 13.16 -6.21 0.04
C VAL A 12 13.76 -6.51 1.42
N PRO A 13 14.85 -5.83 1.83
CA PRO A 13 15.44 -6.03 3.16
C PRO A 13 14.43 -5.80 4.29
N ALA A 14 14.45 -6.66 5.31
CA ALA A 14 13.51 -6.66 6.43
C ALA A 14 12.02 -6.79 6.03
N HIS A 15 11.74 -7.31 4.83
CA HIS A 15 10.39 -7.64 4.40
C HIS A 15 9.78 -8.75 5.27
N ILE A 16 8.62 -8.49 5.84
CA ILE A 16 7.85 -9.46 6.64
C ILE A 16 6.74 -10.06 5.80
N SER A 17 6.00 -9.22 5.07
CA SER A 17 4.89 -9.64 4.23
C SER A 17 4.48 -8.57 3.23
N SER A 18 3.84 -9.01 2.14
CA SER A 18 3.30 -8.15 1.09
C SER A 18 1.92 -8.62 0.68
N PHE A 19 1.12 -7.68 0.16
CA PHE A 19 -0.13 -7.96 -0.53
C PHE A 19 -0.26 -7.03 -1.73
N SER A 20 -1.04 -7.45 -2.72
CA SER A 20 -1.54 -6.60 -3.79
C SER A 20 -3.05 -6.43 -3.62
N ALA A 21 -3.55 -5.22 -3.88
CA ALA A 21 -4.96 -4.92 -3.79
C ALA A 21 -5.41 -4.16 -5.03
N SER A 22 -6.69 -4.32 -5.39
CA SER A 22 -7.30 -3.60 -6.49
C SER A 22 -7.38 -2.10 -6.19
N ALA A 23 -6.96 -1.29 -7.17
CA ALA A 23 -7.08 0.16 -7.09
C ALA A 23 -8.52 0.67 -7.26
N SER A 24 -9.50 -0.20 -7.57
CA SER A 24 -10.91 0.20 -7.72
C SER A 24 -11.71 0.09 -6.42
N ASP A 25 -11.40 -0.90 -5.59
CA ASP A 25 -12.22 -1.25 -4.42
C ASP A 25 -11.42 -1.71 -3.18
N GLY A 26 -10.09 -1.77 -3.27
CA GLY A 26 -9.22 -2.20 -2.18
C GLY A 26 -9.27 -3.70 -1.88
N SER A 27 -9.92 -4.52 -2.72
CA SER A 27 -9.95 -5.97 -2.55
C SER A 27 -8.54 -6.57 -2.70
N VAL A 28 -8.14 -7.40 -1.74
CA VAL A 28 -6.83 -8.09 -1.79
C VAL A 28 -6.86 -9.16 -2.88
N GLN A 29 -5.92 -9.08 -3.82
CA GLN A 29 -5.79 -10.01 -4.94
C GLN A 29 -4.75 -11.10 -4.66
N GLN A 30 -3.62 -10.73 -4.06
CA GLN A 30 -2.55 -11.64 -3.67
C GLN A 30 -1.99 -11.23 -2.31
N SER A 31 -1.51 -12.20 -1.54
CA SER A 31 -0.92 -11.95 -0.23
C SER A 31 0.07 -13.05 0.14
N THR A 32 1.17 -12.69 0.80
CA THR A 32 2.12 -13.65 1.37
C THR A 32 1.75 -14.10 2.78
N SER A 33 0.75 -13.49 3.40
CA SER A 33 0.27 -13.84 4.75
C SER A 33 -1.26 -13.79 4.86
N GLY A 34 -1.81 -14.41 5.91
CA GLY A 34 -3.23 -14.31 6.24
C GLY A 34 -3.59 -12.93 6.79
N PHE A 35 -3.52 -11.88 5.96
CA PHE A 35 -4.02 -10.57 6.36
C PHE A 35 -5.54 -10.60 6.50
N ARG A 36 -6.04 -9.74 7.39
CA ARG A 36 -7.46 -9.46 7.47
C ARG A 36 -7.90 -8.71 6.20
N SER A 37 -9.09 -8.97 5.70
CA SER A 37 -9.63 -8.34 4.49
C SER A 37 -9.61 -6.80 4.56
N GLU A 38 -9.76 -6.27 5.78
CA GLU A 38 -9.74 -4.86 6.11
C GLU A 38 -8.38 -4.19 5.83
N THR A 39 -7.27 -4.94 5.79
CA THR A 39 -5.94 -4.40 5.51
C THR A 39 -5.86 -3.82 4.09
N GLY A 40 -6.40 -4.52 3.09
CA GLY A 40 -6.45 -4.02 1.71
C GLY A 40 -7.29 -2.75 1.58
N LEU A 41 -8.46 -2.74 2.24
CA LEU A 41 -9.36 -1.59 2.26
C LEU A 41 -8.71 -0.36 2.93
N ALA A 42 -8.04 -0.55 4.08
CA ALA A 42 -7.36 0.53 4.78
C ALA A 42 -6.22 1.13 3.94
N ALA A 43 -5.43 0.29 3.26
CA ALA A 43 -4.37 0.76 2.37
C ALA A 43 -4.94 1.52 1.15
N TYR A 44 -6.06 1.05 0.59
CA TYR A 44 -6.77 1.74 -0.47
C TYR A 44 -7.26 3.13 -0.02
N GLN A 45 -7.89 3.22 1.16
CA GLN A 45 -8.35 4.49 1.73
C GLN A 45 -7.18 5.47 1.94
N LEU A 46 -6.06 5.01 2.52
CA LEU A 46 -4.86 5.82 2.69
C LEU A 46 -4.32 6.37 1.36
N LEU A 47 -4.29 5.54 0.32
CA LEU A 47 -3.83 5.95 -1.01
C LEU A 47 -4.80 6.97 -1.64
N SER A 48 -6.11 6.73 -1.53
CA SER A 48 -7.14 7.65 -2.02
C SER A 48 -7.05 9.01 -1.34
N ASP A 49 -6.95 9.03 -0.01
CA ASP A 49 -6.86 10.26 0.77
C ASP A 49 -5.57 11.02 0.46
N ALA A 50 -4.44 10.32 0.35
CA ALA A 50 -3.17 10.95 -0.03
C ALA A 50 -3.20 11.50 -1.47
N SER A 51 -3.87 10.81 -2.40
CA SER A 51 -4.08 11.30 -3.77
C SER A 51 -4.95 12.56 -3.80
N LEU A 52 -6.03 12.59 -3.01
CA LEU A 52 -6.86 13.78 -2.85
C LEU A 52 -6.09 14.96 -2.23
N LEU A 53 -5.25 14.68 -1.22
CA LEU A 53 -4.38 15.69 -0.61
C LEU A 53 -3.36 16.24 -1.62
N GLY A 54 -2.75 15.38 -2.43
CA GLY A 54 -1.88 15.82 -3.53
C GLY A 54 -2.61 16.75 -4.49
N LYS A 55 -3.88 16.44 -4.81
CA LYS A 55 -4.71 17.28 -5.69
C LYS A 55 -5.04 18.64 -5.07
N SER A 56 -5.37 18.68 -3.79
CA SER A 56 -5.75 19.90 -3.08
C SER A 56 -4.57 20.80 -2.72
N THR A 57 -3.34 20.30 -2.83
CA THR A 57 -2.10 21.04 -2.48
C THR A 57 -1.21 21.22 -3.72
N PRO A 58 -1.57 22.10 -4.69
CA PRO A 58 -0.88 22.21 -5.98
C PRO A 58 0.60 22.62 -5.88
N GLU A 59 1.00 23.22 -4.76
CA GLU A 59 2.40 23.53 -4.42
C GLU A 59 3.23 22.26 -4.18
N ILE A 60 2.58 21.21 -3.68
CA ILE A 60 3.11 19.85 -3.56
C ILE A 60 2.84 19.18 -4.91
N GLN A 61 3.74 19.41 -5.87
CA GLN A 61 3.70 18.84 -7.23
C GLN A 61 3.07 17.43 -7.24
N GLN A 62 1.85 17.31 -7.77
CA GLN A 62 1.02 16.09 -7.75
C GLN A 62 1.75 14.83 -8.24
N ASP A 63 2.75 15.01 -9.10
CA ASP A 63 3.60 13.96 -9.67
C ASP A 63 4.64 13.36 -8.69
N LYS A 64 4.66 13.85 -7.43
CA LYS A 64 5.65 13.44 -6.42
C LYS A 64 5.18 12.35 -5.47
N LEU A 65 3.88 12.06 -5.37
CA LEU A 65 3.40 11.03 -4.43
C LEU A 65 3.68 9.62 -4.98
N LYS A 66 4.93 9.16 -4.80
CA LYS A 66 5.42 7.85 -5.28
C LYS A 66 5.34 6.74 -4.24
N ARG A 67 5.25 7.09 -2.95
CA ARG A 67 5.23 6.13 -1.82
C ARG A 67 4.60 6.75 -0.57
N ILE A 68 3.79 5.95 0.13
CA ILE A 68 3.30 6.25 1.48
C ILE A 68 4.04 5.33 2.46
N THR A 69 4.53 5.88 3.58
CA THR A 69 5.23 5.10 4.60
C THR A 69 4.66 5.47 5.97
N GLY A 70 4.03 4.51 6.63
CA GLY A 70 3.59 4.62 8.02
C GLY A 70 4.63 4.03 8.96
N LYS A 71 4.77 4.61 10.15
CA LYS A 71 5.46 3.98 11.28
C LYS A 71 4.40 3.47 12.25
N CYS A 72 4.61 2.26 12.76
CA CYS A 72 3.81 1.71 13.84
C CYS A 72 4.74 1.66 15.06
N ASP A 73 4.45 2.50 16.05
CA ASP A 73 5.12 2.41 17.33
C ASP A 73 4.44 1.28 18.11
N VAL A 74 5.19 0.22 18.37
CA VAL A 74 4.74 -0.84 19.28
C VAL A 74 4.98 -0.31 20.68
N ASN A 75 3.94 0.20 21.33
CA ASN A 75 4.01 0.47 22.76
C ASN A 75 4.08 -0.89 23.48
N ASP A 76 5.21 -1.16 24.12
CA ASP A 76 5.40 -2.29 25.04
C ASP A 76 4.53 -2.15 26.31
#